data_AF-A0A399XEH7-F1
#
_entry.id   AF-A0A399XEH7-F1
#
_cell.length_a   1.000
_cell.length_b   1.000
_cell.length_c   1.000
_cell.angle_alpha   90.00
_cell.angle_beta   90.00
_cell.angle_gamma   90.00
#
_symmetry.space_group_name_H-M   'P 1'
#
loop_
_entity.id
_entity.type
_entity.pdbx_description
1 polymer ?
#
loop_
_entity_poly.entity_id
_entity_poly.type
_entity_poly.pdbx_seq_one_letter_code
_entity_poly.pdbx_strand_id
1 'polypeptide(L)'
;MIISRTPYRISFFGGGTDYPVWYEKHGGAVLATTIDKYFDLTFIYFPPFFEHKFRIVWSKIENCADAQKINHPAVREILNFLKLERGIEIHHVGDLPARSG
;
A
#
# COMPACT_ATOMS: atom_id res chain seq x y z
N MET A 1 -9.65 -2.09 -15.29
CA MET A 1 -8.79 -2.80 -14.33
C MET A 1 -7.39 -2.26 -14.49
N ILE A 2 -6.76 -1.83 -13.39
CA ILE A 2 -5.37 -1.37 -13.35
C ILE A 2 -4.61 -2.32 -12.43
N ILE A 3 -3.43 -2.76 -12.85
CA ILE A 3 -2.54 -3.59 -12.04
C ILE A 3 -1.22 -2.84 -11.89
N SER A 4 -0.73 -2.76 -10.67
CA SER A 4 0.57 -2.18 -10.35
C SER A 4 1.42 -3.23 -9.65
N ARG A 5 2.63 -3.45 -10.16
CA ARG A 5 3.62 -4.38 -9.59
C ARG A 5 4.79 -3.58 -9.04
N THR A 6 5.06 -3.72 -7.75
CA THR A 6 6.14 -2.99 -7.06
C THR A 6 7.17 -3.99 -6.52
N PRO A 7 8.45 -3.90 -6.88
CA PRO A 7 9.47 -4.81 -6.35
C PRO A 7 9.77 -4.53 -4.88
N TYR A 8 10.01 -5.59 -4.11
CA TYR A 8 10.65 -5.48 -2.79
C TYR A 8 12.13 -5.13 -2.95
N ARG A 9 12.76 -4.74 -1.84
CA ARG A 9 14.17 -4.36 -1.78
C ARG A 9 14.94 -5.12 -0.70
N ILE A 10 16.24 -5.30 -0.92
CA ILE A 10 17.23 -5.63 0.10
C ILE A 10 18.12 -4.41 0.33
N SER A 11 18.37 -4.10 1.61
CA SER A 11 19.32 -3.05 2.01
C SER A 11 20.68 -3.66 2.31
N PHE A 12 21.73 -3.11 1.71
CA PHE A 12 23.12 -3.54 1.94
C PHE A 12 23.79 -2.68 3.00
N PHE A 13 23.63 -1.35 2.93
CA PHE A 13 24.25 -0.42 3.87
C PHE A 13 23.36 0.78 4.18
N GLY A 14 23.64 1.42 5.32
CA GLY A 14 23.05 2.71 5.68
C GLY A 14 21.67 2.65 6.30
N GLY A 15 21.10 1.46 6.52
CA GLY A 15 19.82 1.32 7.22
C GLY A 15 19.87 1.96 8.60
N GLY A 16 18.93 2.84 8.91
CA GLY A 16 18.94 3.63 10.15
C GLY A 16 19.40 5.07 9.93
N THR A 17 20.27 5.32 8.95
CA THR A 17 20.73 6.69 8.64
C THR A 17 19.65 7.54 7.96
N ASP A 18 18.59 6.91 7.46
CA ASP A 18 17.42 7.51 6.84
C ASP A 18 16.34 7.95 7.85
N TYR A 19 16.54 7.71 9.15
CA TYR A 19 15.64 8.24 10.18
C TYR A 19 15.85 9.75 10.40
N PRO A 20 14.78 10.56 10.51
CA PRO A 20 14.87 12.02 10.72
C PRO A 20 15.78 12.43 11.88
N VAL A 21 15.72 11.69 12.99
CA VAL A 21 16.53 11.94 14.19
C VAL A 21 18.05 11.91 13.90
N TRP A 22 18.47 11.18 12.87
CA TRP A 22 19.85 11.06 12.45
C TRP A 22 20.21 12.00 11.29
N TYR A 23 19.49 11.90 10.16
CA TYR A 23 19.92 12.59 8.94
C TYR A 23 19.84 14.11 9.05
N GLU A 24 18.95 14.66 9.87
CA GLU A 24 18.82 16.11 10.07
C GLU A 24 20.10 16.73 10.66
N LYS A 25 20.92 15.94 11.37
CA LYS A 25 22.17 16.40 12.02
C LYS A 25 23.44 15.92 11.33
N HIS A 26 23.42 14.72 10.78
CA HIS A 26 24.62 14.03 10.30
C HIS A 26 24.60 13.73 8.79
N GLY A 27 23.50 14.02 8.11
CA GLY A 27 23.22 13.49 6.78
C GLY A 27 22.88 11.99 6.80
N GLY A 28 22.49 11.46 5.65
CA GLY A 28 22.11 10.06 5.50
C GLY A 28 22.50 9.52 4.13
N ALA A 29 22.86 8.24 4.08
CA ALA A 29 23.21 7.56 2.84
C ALA A 29 22.81 6.09 2.96
N VAL A 30 22.07 5.59 1.98
CA VAL A 30 21.61 4.20 1.92
C VAL A 30 22.06 3.55 0.62
N LEU A 31 22.42 2.28 0.67
CA LEU A 31 22.64 1.45 -0.51
C LEU A 31 21.72 0.23 -0.44
N ALA A 32 20.81 0.14 -1.40
CA ALA A 32 19.82 -0.92 -1.50
C ALA A 32 19.54 -1.22 -2.97
N THR A 33 19.03 -2.42 -3.25
CA THR A 33 18.55 -2.81 -4.58
C THR A 33 17.24 -3.58 -4.48
N THR A 34 16.48 -3.57 -5.57
CA THR A 34 15.28 -4.40 -5.71
C THR A 34 15.63 -5.87 -5.91
N ILE A 35 14.72 -6.75 -5.52
CA ILE A 35 14.85 -8.20 -5.72
C ILE A 35 13.72 -8.75 -6.59
N ASP A 36 13.82 -10.02 -6.99
CA ASP A 36 12.82 -10.76 -7.77
C ASP A 36 11.58 -11.19 -6.94
N LYS A 37 11.15 -10.32 -6.03
CA LYS A 37 9.95 -10.46 -5.21
C LYS A 37 9.12 -9.21 -5.35
N TYR A 38 7.80 -9.35 -5.38
CA TYR A 38 6.90 -8.29 -5.74
C TYR A 38 5.69 -8.19 -4.83
N PHE A 39 5.17 -6.98 -4.76
CA PHE A 39 3.87 -6.64 -4.22
C PHE A 39 2.99 -6.14 -5.37
N ASP A 40 1.92 -6.89 -5.64
CA ASP A 40 0.94 -6.64 -6.67
C ASP A 40 -0.32 -5.99 -6.07
N LEU A 41 -0.75 -4.88 -6.67
CA LEU A 41 -2.01 -4.22 -6.40
C LEU A 41 -2.90 -4.27 -7.63
N THR A 42 -4.12 -4.80 -7.47
CA THR A 42 -5.15 -4.74 -8.50
C THR A 42 -6.24 -3.77 -8.10
N PHE A 43 -6.62 -2.88 -9.01
CA PHE A 43 -7.67 -1.87 -8.85
C PHE A 43 -8.75 -2.04 -9.91
N ILE A 44 -10.00 -2.06 -9.48
CA ILE A 44 -11.17 -2.13 -10.36
C ILE A 44 -12.23 -1.15 -9.84
N TYR A 45 -12.91 -0.46 -10.75
CA TYR A 45 -14.12 0.27 -10.37
C TYR A 45 -15.19 -0.72 -9.93
N PHE A 46 -15.69 -0.54 -8.72
CA PHE A 46 -16.63 -1.47 -8.13
C PHE A 46 -18.00 -1.32 -8.80
N PRO A 47 -18.66 -2.42 -9.20
CA PRO A 47 -19.98 -2.36 -9.81
C PRO A 47 -21.02 -1.79 -8.83
N PRO A 48 -22.01 -1.02 -9.30
CA PRO A 48 -23.01 -0.37 -8.44
C PRO A 48 -24.14 -1.31 -8.00
N PHE A 49 -23.93 -2.63 -8.00
CA PHE A 49 -24.98 -3.63 -7.75
C PHE A 49 -25.01 -4.13 -6.29
N PHE A 50 -24.02 -3.74 -5.47
CA PHE A 50 -23.88 -4.19 -4.09
C PHE A 50 -24.13 -3.04 -3.10
N GLU A 51 -24.53 -3.37 -1.88
CA GLU A 51 -24.74 -2.39 -0.81
C GLU A 51 -23.46 -1.66 -0.38
N HIS A 52 -22.31 -2.31 -0.53
CA HIS A 52 -21.00 -1.71 -0.27
C HIS A 52 -20.40 -1.12 -1.54
N LYS A 53 -19.65 -0.05 -1.35
CA LYS A 53 -19.05 0.75 -2.42
C LYS A 53 -17.56 0.44 -2.59
N PHE A 54 -16.92 0.00 -1.52
CA PHE A 54 -15.51 -0.31 -1.45
C PHE A 54 -15.30 -1.75 -0.99
N ARG A 55 -14.38 -2.45 -1.65
CA ARG A 55 -13.94 -3.78 -1.26
C ARG A 55 -12.43 -3.84 -1.21
N ILE A 56 -11.86 -3.94 -0.01
CA ILE A 56 -10.41 -3.97 0.19
C ILE A 56 -10.00 -5.35 0.67
N VAL A 57 -9.21 -6.06 -0.13
CA VAL A 57 -8.73 -7.41 0.15
C VAL A 57 -7.23 -7.33 0.43
N TRP A 58 -6.86 -7.68 1.66
CA TRP A 58 -5.50 -7.75 2.17
C TRP A 58 -5.44 -8.90 3.19
N SER A 59 -4.73 -8.76 4.32
CA SER A 59 -4.81 -9.75 5.41
C SER A 59 -6.23 -9.94 5.97
N LYS A 60 -7.17 -9.06 5.57
CA LYS A 60 -8.60 -9.10 5.85
C LYS A 60 -9.39 -8.73 4.60
N ILE A 61 -10.68 -9.03 4.60
CA ILE A 61 -11.62 -8.53 3.60
C ILE A 61 -12.47 -7.45 4.27
N GLU A 62 -12.45 -6.25 3.70
CA GLU A 62 -13.24 -5.12 4.16
C GLU A 62 -14.24 -4.73 3.08
N ASN A 63 -15.54 -4.80 3.40
CA ASN A 63 -16.61 -4.32 2.54
C ASN A 63 -17.23 -3.08 3.21
N CYS A 64 -17.08 -1.92 2.60
CA CYS A 64 -17.48 -0.64 3.19
C CYS A 64 -18.36 0.16 2.22
N ALA A 65 -19.45 0.75 2.72
CA ALA A 65 -20.25 1.70 1.94
C ALA A 65 -19.59 3.10 1.86
N ASP A 66 -18.73 3.42 2.82
CA ASP A 66 -18.06 4.71 2.97
C ASP A 66 -16.54 4.49 3.12
N ALA A 67 -15.74 5.29 2.42
CA ALA A 67 -14.28 5.23 2.49
C ALA A 67 -13.77 5.48 3.92
N GLN A 68 -14.47 6.31 4.72
CA GLN A 68 -14.08 6.59 6.11
C GLN A 68 -14.17 5.36 7.02
N LYS A 69 -14.98 4.36 6.64
CA LYS A 69 -15.14 3.11 7.41
C LYS A 69 -14.08 2.07 7.08
N ILE A 70 -13.22 2.34 6.10
CA ILE A 70 -12.09 1.47 5.76
C ILE A 70 -11.08 1.51 6.92
N ASN A 71 -10.76 0.32 7.43
CA ASN A 71 -9.79 0.12 8.49
C ASN A 71 -8.35 0.13 7.95
N HIS A 72 -8.11 -0.28 6.71
CA HIS A 72 -6.79 -0.16 6.08
C HIS A 72 -6.37 1.33 5.95
N PRO A 73 -5.39 1.83 6.73
CA PRO A 73 -5.16 3.26 6.89
C PRO A 73 -4.68 3.92 5.59
N ALA A 74 -3.68 3.33 4.90
CA ALA A 74 -3.18 3.91 3.66
C ALA A 74 -4.25 4.00 2.57
N VAL A 75 -5.06 2.94 2.39
CA VAL A 75 -6.17 2.95 1.42
C VAL A 75 -7.19 4.04 1.77
N ARG A 76 -7.63 4.13 3.02
CA ARG A 76 -8.56 5.18 3.47
C ARG A 76 -8.03 6.57 3.17
N GLU A 77 -6.81 6.87 3.62
CA GLU A 77 -6.25 8.21 3.49
C GLU A 77 -5.95 8.58 2.03
N ILE A 78 -5.53 7.63 1.19
CA ILE A 78 -5.33 7.87 -0.24
C ILE A 78 -6.66 8.18 -0.93
N LEU A 79 -7.74 7.45 -0.62
CA LEU A 79 -9.05 7.73 -1.19
C LEU A 79 -9.57 9.12 -0.77
N ASN A 80 -9.33 9.50 0.48
CA ASN A 80 -9.64 10.83 0.99
C ASN A 80 -8.81 11.91 0.28
N PHE A 81 -7.50 11.71 0.15
CA PHE A 81 -6.59 12.64 -0.52
C PHE A 81 -6.96 12.85 -1.99
N LEU A 82 -7.26 11.77 -2.71
CA LEU A 82 -7.66 11.81 -4.12
C LEU A 82 -9.12 12.25 -4.32
N LYS A 83 -9.89 12.42 -3.23
CA LYS A 83 -11.33 12.71 -3.26
C LYS A 83 -12.10 11.74 -4.17
N LEU A 84 -11.71 10.47 -4.10
CA LEU A 84 -12.30 9.41 -4.93
C LEU A 84 -13.65 9.01 -4.34
N GLU A 85 -14.72 9.58 -4.89
CA GLU A 85 -16.06 9.19 -4.51
C GLU A 85 -16.48 7.87 -5.13
N ARG A 86 -15.97 7.52 -6.31
CA ARG A 86 -16.38 6.29 -7.00
C ARG A 86 -15.93 5.05 -6.24
N GLY A 87 -16.84 4.07 -6.15
CA GLY A 87 -16.54 2.78 -5.53
C GLY A 87 -15.45 2.02 -6.25
N ILE A 88 -14.57 1.39 -5.49
CA ILE A 88 -13.45 0.62 -6.00
C ILE A 88 -13.22 -0.66 -5.21
N GLU A 89 -12.68 -1.66 -5.89
CA GLU A 89 -12.14 -2.86 -5.29
C GLU A 89 -10.63 -2.88 -5.45
N ILE A 90 -9.93 -3.14 -4.35
CA ILE A 90 -8.47 -3.19 -4.26
C ILE A 90 -8.05 -4.54 -3.69
N HIS A 91 -7.16 -5.24 -4.40
CA HIS A 91 -6.54 -6.48 -3.92
C HIS A 91 -5.05 -6.28 -3.71
N HIS A 92 -4.57 -6.67 -2.53
CA HIS A 92 -3.19 -6.61 -2.10
C HIS A 92 -2.62 -8.03 -2.03
N VAL A 93 -1.64 -8.34 -2.88
CA VAL A 93 -0.97 -9.64 -2.90
C VAL A 93 0.53 -9.42 -2.90
N GLY A 94 1.25 -10.05 -1.97
CA GLY A 94 2.71 -9.92 -1.87
C GLY A 94 3.39 -11.28 -1.78
N ASP A 95 4.55 -11.39 -2.41
CA ASP A 95 5.40 -12.60 -2.35
C ASP A 95 5.99 -12.85 -0.95
N LEU A 96 6.00 -11.83 -0.08
CA LEU A 96 6.59 -11.87 1.26
C LEU A 96 5.59 -11.40 2.33
N PRO A 97 5.60 -12.00 3.53
CA PRO A 97 4.75 -11.56 4.63
C PRO A 97 5.17 -10.18 5.17
N ALA A 98 4.31 -9.59 6.00
CA ALA A 98 4.66 -8.36 6.70
C ALA A 98 5.92 -8.57 7.57
N ARG A 99 6.78 -7.55 7.62
CA ARG A 99 8.01 -7.52 8.43
C ARG A 99 9.11 -8.50 7.98
N SER A 100 9.21 -8.79 6.68
CA SER A 100 10.34 -9.55 6.12
C SER A 100 11.65 -8.75 5.96
N GLY A 101 11.66 -7.46 6.30
CA GLY A 101 12.84 -6.59 6.26
C GLY A 101 12.55 -5.19 6.78
#